data_AF-A0A941NH04-F1
#
_entry.id   AF-A0A941NH04-F1
#
_cell.length_a   1.000
_cell.length_b   1.000
_cell.length_c   1.000
_cell.angle_alpha   90.00
_cell.angle_beta   90.00
_cell.angle_gamma   90.00
#
_symmetry.space_group_name_H-M   'P 1'
#
loop_
_entity.id
_entity.type
_entity.pdbx_description
1 polymer ?
#
loop_
_entity_poly.entity_id
_entity_poly.type
_entity_poly.pdbx_seq_one_letter_code
_entity_poly.pdbx_strand_id
1 'polypeptide(L)'
;MSDIQPDPQNSPALKAAKIAVIILSSLIILALIALVVGAVMKLSGGGKAKSPAELASSFTLAPGSRIVSMDSQPGRLILRIKTATGEEIDILDTQNGHLVGQVKATAEK
;
A
#
# COMPACT_ATOMS: atom_id res chain seq x y z
N MET A 1 -17.13 64.61 -37.53
CA MET A 1 -17.76 63.31 -37.30
C MET A 1 -16.62 62.36 -36.92
N SER A 2 -16.37 62.16 -35.62
CA SER A 2 -15.31 61.25 -35.18
C SER A 2 -15.97 59.89 -34.96
N ASP A 3 -15.73 58.96 -35.87
CA ASP A 3 -16.25 57.60 -35.76
C ASP A 3 -15.66 56.93 -34.52
N ILE A 4 -16.52 56.72 -33.50
CA ILE A 4 -16.19 55.93 -32.32
C ILE A 4 -16.22 54.48 -32.77
N GLN A 5 -15.08 53.98 -33.25
CA GLN A 5 -14.90 52.58 -33.56
C GLN A 5 -15.00 51.79 -32.25
N PRO A 6 -15.99 50.89 -32.06
CA PRO A 6 -16.12 50.14 -30.82
C PRO A 6 -14.92 49.21 -30.72
N ASP A 7 -14.01 49.50 -29.79
CA ASP A 7 -12.81 48.73 -29.56
C ASP A 7 -13.18 47.27 -29.22
N PRO A 8 -12.90 46.30 -30.11
CA PRO A 8 -13.33 44.92 -29.94
C PRO A 8 -12.66 44.26 -28.73
N GLN A 9 -11.57 44.83 -28.19
CA GLN A 9 -10.91 44.31 -27.00
C GLN A 9 -11.64 44.65 -25.69
N ASN A 10 -12.54 45.63 -25.69
CA ASN A 10 -13.27 46.04 -24.49
C ASN A 10 -14.66 45.40 -24.32
N SER A 11 -14.98 44.40 -25.15
CA SER A 11 -16.25 43.67 -25.03
C SER A 11 -16.35 42.92 -23.68
N PRO A 12 -17.39 43.17 -22.87
CA PRO A 12 -17.58 42.53 -21.56
C PRO A 12 -17.73 41.01 -21.67
N ALA A 13 -18.25 40.52 -22.80
CA ALA A 13 -18.35 39.09 -23.08
C ALA A 13 -16.98 38.41 -23.18
N LEU A 14 -15.98 39.07 -23.79
CA LEU A 14 -14.61 38.53 -23.89
C LEU A 14 -13.89 38.58 -22.53
N LYS A 15 -14.16 39.60 -21.71
CA LYS A 15 -13.62 39.68 -20.34
C LYS A 15 -14.21 38.58 -19.45
N ALA A 16 -15.52 38.36 -19.53
CA ALA A 16 -16.20 37.26 -18.83
C ALA A 16 -15.67 35.88 -19.27
N ALA A 17 -15.51 35.66 -20.58
CA ALA A 17 -14.93 34.44 -21.11
C ALA A 17 -13.49 34.22 -20.64
N LYS A 18 -12.64 35.27 -20.64
CA LYS A 18 -11.27 35.19 -20.12
C LYS A 18 -11.24 34.81 -18.63
N ILE A 19 -12.10 35.41 -17.81
CA ILE A 19 -12.19 35.07 -16.38
C ILE A 19 -12.60 33.61 -16.18
N ALA A 20 -13.60 33.14 -16.94
CA ALA A 20 -14.04 31.74 -16.89
C ALA A 20 -12.91 30.77 -17.24
N VAL A 21 -12.09 31.08 -18.27
CA VAL A 21 -10.93 30.27 -18.65
C VAL A 21 -9.86 30.27 -17.57
N ILE A 22 -9.59 31.40 -16.91
CA ILE A 22 -8.62 31.46 -15.81
C ILE A 22 -9.06 30.56 -14.65
N ILE A 23 -10.34 30.62 -14.27
CA ILE A 23 -10.90 29.77 -13.20
C ILE A 23 -10.87 28.29 -13.60
N LEU A 24 -11.29 27.98 -14.83
CA LEU A 24 -11.31 26.60 -15.30
C LEU A 24 -9.90 26.00 -15.39
N SER A 25 -8.94 26.77 -15.90
CA SER A 25 -7.54 26.38 -15.99
C SER A 25 -6.92 26.13 -14.61
N SER A 26 -7.17 27.01 -13.63
CA SER A 26 -6.65 26.83 -12.27
C SER A 26 -7.23 25.58 -11.60
N LEU A 27 -8.53 25.30 -11.76
CA LEU A 27 -9.16 24.09 -11.24
C LEU A 27 -8.58 22.81 -11.85
N ILE A 28 -8.35 22.81 -13.16
CA ILE A 28 -7.75 21.67 -13.86
C ILE A 28 -6.33 21.42 -13.35
N ILE A 29 -5.52 22.47 -13.21
CA ILE A 29 -4.14 22.35 -12.70
C ILE A 29 -4.14 21.79 -11.27
N LEU A 30 -5.00 22.30 -10.38
CA LEU A 30 -5.12 21.78 -9.02
C LEU A 30 -5.55 20.31 -8.99
N ALA A 31 -6.52 19.93 -9.83
CA ALA A 31 -6.97 18.54 -9.93
C ALA A 31 -5.84 17.61 -10.42
N LEU A 32 -5.05 18.04 -11.41
CA LEU A 32 -3.91 17.27 -11.90
C LEU A 32 -2.82 17.12 -10.84
N ILE A 33 -2.50 18.18 -10.08
CA ILE A 33 -1.55 18.10 -8.97
C ILE A 33 -2.05 17.11 -7.92
N ALA A 34 -3.33 17.21 -7.52
CA ALA A 34 -3.92 16.29 -6.55
C ALA A 34 -3.91 14.83 -7.05
N LEU A 35 -4.19 14.61 -8.34
CA LEU A 35 -4.13 13.29 -8.96
C LEU A 35 -2.71 12.72 -8.95
N VAL A 36 -1.70 13.53 -9.32
CA VAL A 36 -0.29 13.10 -9.31
C VAL A 36 0.17 12.83 -7.89
N VAL A 37 -0.10 13.71 -6.92
CA VAL A 37 0.24 13.49 -5.52
C VAL A 37 -0.47 12.26 -4.99
N GLY A 38 -1.77 12.07 -5.26
CA GLY A 38 -2.52 10.89 -4.86
C GLY A 38 -1.98 9.61 -5.51
N ALA A 39 -1.58 9.64 -6.78
CA ALA A 39 -0.99 8.51 -7.48
C ALA A 39 0.40 8.17 -6.95
N VAL A 40 1.25 9.18 -6.72
CA VAL A 40 2.58 9.01 -6.10
C VAL A 40 2.43 8.52 -4.67
N MET A 41 1.49 9.05 -3.88
CA MET A 41 1.21 8.57 -2.52
C MET A 41 0.60 7.17 -2.51
N LYS A 42 -0.21 6.78 -3.50
CA LYS A 42 -0.75 5.43 -3.62
C LYS A 42 0.31 4.43 -4.07
N LEU A 43 1.23 4.84 -4.95
CA LEU A 43 2.31 4.01 -5.46
C LEU A 43 3.47 3.92 -4.46
N SER A 44 3.86 5.03 -3.84
CA SER A 44 4.85 5.11 -2.76
C SER A 44 4.29 4.65 -1.41
N GLY A 45 2.98 4.69 -1.23
CA GLY A 45 2.25 4.14 -0.09
C GLY A 45 1.68 2.75 -0.36
N GLY A 46 2.19 2.06 -1.40
CA GLY A 46 1.98 0.65 -1.62
C GLY A 46 2.54 -0.15 -0.45
N GLY A 47 1.72 -0.27 0.60
CA GLY A 47 2.05 -0.90 1.86
C GLY A 47 2.97 -0.05 2.71
N LYS A 48 2.53 0.28 3.94
CA LYS A 48 3.47 0.13 5.04
C LYS A 48 3.86 -1.34 5.12
N ALA A 49 4.72 -1.80 4.20
CA ALA A 49 5.62 -2.87 4.55
C ALA A 49 6.44 -2.28 5.69
N LYS A 50 6.13 -2.71 6.92
CA LYS A 50 7.04 -2.55 8.05
C LYS A 50 8.45 -2.80 7.51
N SER A 51 9.38 -1.92 7.87
CA SER A 51 10.79 -2.09 7.54
C SER A 51 11.16 -3.57 7.74
N PRO A 52 11.92 -4.22 6.85
CA PRO A 52 12.38 -5.61 7.05
C PRO A 52 13.07 -5.83 8.40
N ALA A 53 13.52 -4.75 9.06
CA ALA A 53 14.07 -4.76 10.41
C ALA A 53 13.02 -4.92 11.53
N GLU A 54 11.76 -4.52 11.33
CA GLU A 54 10.66 -4.71 12.30
C GLU A 54 9.89 -6.04 12.08
N LEU A 55 10.05 -6.67 10.91
CA LEU A 55 9.47 -7.98 10.58
C LEU A 55 10.45 -9.15 10.76
N ALA A 56 11.71 -8.87 11.12
CA ALA A 56 12.61 -9.89 11.63
C ALA A 56 12.22 -10.24 13.07
N SER A 57 11.03 -10.79 13.26
CA SER A 57 10.75 -11.65 14.42
C SER A 57 11.75 -12.79 14.32
N SER A 58 12.88 -12.69 15.04
CA SER A 58 13.85 -13.76 15.12
C SER A 58 13.16 -14.94 15.81
N PHE A 59 12.72 -15.90 15.00
CA PHE A 59 12.09 -17.11 15.51
C PHE A 59 13.17 -18.05 15.99
N THR A 60 13.30 -18.14 17.31
CA THR A 60 14.20 -19.12 17.94
C THR A 60 13.49 -20.47 17.98
N LEU A 61 13.94 -21.40 17.14
CA LEU A 61 13.55 -22.79 17.23
C LEU A 61 14.09 -23.40 18.52
N ALA A 62 13.30 -24.28 19.16
CA ALA A 62 13.79 -25.04 20.30
C ALA A 62 15.02 -25.89 19.89
N PRO A 63 16.03 -26.04 20.76
CA PRO A 63 17.23 -26.83 20.44
C PRO A 63 16.88 -28.22 19.90
N GLY A 64 17.47 -28.58 18.76
CA GLY A 64 17.20 -29.86 18.08
C GLY A 64 15.96 -29.88 17.18
N SER A 65 15.20 -28.78 17.10
CA SER A 65 14.08 -28.64 16.17
C SER A 65 14.56 -28.14 14.82
N ARG A 66 14.02 -28.69 13.72
CA ARG A 66 14.34 -28.27 12.36
C ARG A 66 13.09 -27.95 11.57
N ILE A 67 13.15 -26.90 10.75
CA ILE A 67 12.11 -26.61 9.76
C ILE A 67 12.25 -27.65 8.64
N VAL A 68 11.19 -28.42 8.42
CA VAL A 68 11.10 -29.44 7.36
C VAL A 68 10.50 -28.85 6.09
N SER A 69 9.52 -27.96 6.24
CA SER A 69 8.92 -27.25 5.11
C SER A 69 8.38 -25.89 5.54
N MET A 70 8.38 -24.96 4.60
CA MET A 70 7.85 -23.61 4.76
C MET A 70 6.96 -23.33 3.54
N ASP A 71 5.69 -23.04 3.78
CA ASP A 71 4.72 -22.65 2.76
C ASP A 71 4.18 -21.24 3.07
N SER A 72 4.15 -20.38 2.07
CA SER A 72 3.74 -18.97 2.21
C SER A 72 2.47 -18.75 1.41
N GLN A 73 1.37 -18.51 2.12
CA GLN A 73 0.05 -18.23 1.57
C GLN A 73 -0.32 -16.75 1.81
N PRO A 74 -1.24 -16.17 1.02
CA PRO A 74 -1.70 -14.80 1.27
C PRO A 74 -2.22 -14.63 2.71
N GLY A 75 -1.50 -13.84 3.52
CA GLY A 75 -1.84 -13.59 4.93
C GLY A 75 -1.36 -14.65 5.92
N ARG A 76 -0.77 -15.77 5.48
CA ARG A 76 -0.38 -16.87 6.37
C ARG A 76 0.95 -17.50 5.99
N LEU A 77 1.76 -17.79 7.00
CA LEU A 77 2.99 -18.55 6.89
C LEU A 77 2.82 -19.88 7.61
N ILE A 78 3.00 -20.99 6.90
CA ILE A 78 2.86 -22.33 7.43
C ILE A 78 4.24 -22.94 7.56
N LEU A 79 4.65 -23.25 8.80
CA LEU A 79 5.92 -23.87 9.13
C LEU A 79 5.66 -25.30 9.58
N ARG A 80 6.29 -26.26 8.93
CA ARG A 80 6.37 -27.63 9.44
C ARG A 80 7.69 -27.81 10.14
N ILE A 81 7.63 -28.08 11.43
CA ILE A 81 8.78 -28.22 12.33
C ILE A 81 8.83 -29.68 12.77
N LYS A 82 10.01 -30.29 12.71
CA LYS A 82 10.26 -31.59 13.34
C LYS A 82 11.00 -31.32 14.64
N THR A 83 10.39 -31.71 15.75
CA THR A 83 10.94 -31.58 17.10
C THR A 83 11.44 -32.95 17.59
N ALA A 84 12.06 -32.98 18.78
CA ALA A 84 12.52 -34.23 19.38
C ALA A 84 11.36 -35.17 19.80
N THR A 85 10.13 -34.64 19.92
CA THR A 85 8.95 -35.34 20.43
C THR A 85 7.90 -35.65 19.36
N GLY A 86 8.05 -35.12 18.14
CA GLY A 86 7.09 -35.32 17.06
C GLY A 86 7.22 -34.32 15.92
N GLU A 87 6.16 -34.21 15.13
CA GLU A 87 6.04 -33.18 14.09
C GLU A 87 5.04 -32.12 14.55
N GLU A 88 5.34 -30.87 14.23
CA GLU A 88 4.55 -29.70 14.60
C GLU A 88 4.32 -28.84 13.35
N ILE A 89 3.12 -28.28 13.23
CA ILE A 89 2.77 -27.34 12.16
C ILE A 89 2.32 -26.05 12.83
N ASP A 90 3.10 -24.99 12.63
CA ASP A 90 2.79 -23.66 13.10
C ASP A 90 2.25 -22.82 11.94
N ILE A 91 1.09 -22.21 12.15
CA ILE A 91 0.45 -21.29 11.21
C ILE A 91 0.57 -19.90 11.81
N LEU A 92 1.30 -19.03 11.13
CA LEU A 92 1.53 -17.66 11.54
C LEU A 92 0.81 -16.70 10.61
N ASP A 93 0.38 -15.57 11.15
CA ASP A 93 -0.13 -14.44 10.38
C ASP A 93 1.06 -13.65 9.84
N THR A 94 1.07 -13.39 8.53
CA THR A 94 2.21 -12.70 7.87
C THR A 94 2.18 -11.18 8.05
N GLN A 95 1.10 -10.61 8.58
CA GLN A 95 0.98 -9.17 8.83
C GLN A 95 1.56 -8.78 10.18
N ASN A 96 1.39 -9.63 11.20
CA ASN A 96 1.79 -9.33 12.57
C ASN A 96 2.73 -10.38 13.21
N GLY A 97 2.99 -11.50 12.54
CA GLY A 97 3.87 -12.56 13.04
C GLY A 97 3.28 -13.40 14.18
N HIS A 98 2.00 -13.22 14.50
CA HIS A 98 1.34 -13.99 15.56
C HIS A 98 1.05 -15.42 15.10
N LEU A 99 1.22 -16.36 16.03
CA LEU A 99 0.77 -17.74 15.86
C LEU A 99 -0.76 -17.76 15.85
N VAL A 100 -1.33 -18.08 14.69
CA VAL A 100 -2.78 -18.22 14.45
C VAL A 100 -3.25 -19.61 14.84
N GLY A 101 -2.41 -20.61 14.64
CA GLY A 101 -2.75 -21.99 14.94
C GLY A 101 -1.50 -22.86 15.06
N GLN A 102 -1.60 -23.88 15.90
CA GLN A 102 -0.54 -24.82 16.14
C GLN A 102 -1.12 -26.22 16.15
N VAL A 103 -0.58 -27.10 15.32
CA VAL A 103 -0.95 -28.51 15.25
C VAL A 103 0.24 -29.33 15.71
N LYS A 104 0.09 -30.01 16.85
CA LYS A 104 1.10 -30.94 17.37
C LYS A 104 0.68 -32.36 17.03
N ALA A 105 1.45 -33.01 16.16
CA ALA A 105 1.37 -34.45 15.99
C ALA A 105 2.29 -35.09 17.04
N THR A 106 1.72 -35.50 18.16
CA THR A 106 2.40 -36.43 19.07
C THR A 106 2.64 -37.73 18.31
N ALA A 107 3.89 -38.15 18.18
CA ALA A 107 4.17 -39.49 17.69
C ALA A 107 3.49 -40.47 18.65
N GLU A 108 2.53 -41.24 18.14
CA GLU A 108 1.96 -42.36 18.89
C GLU A 108 3.10 -43.35 19.20
N LYS A 109 3.11 -43.85 20.43
CA LYS A 109 4.22 -44.60 21.04
C LYS A 109 4.40 -45.99 20.45
#